data_AF-A0A2E8DW04-F1
#
_entry.id   AF-A0A2E8DW04-F1
#
_cell.length_a   1.000
_cell.length_b   1.000
_cell.length_c   1.000
_cell.angle_alpha   90.00
_cell.angle_beta   90.00
_cell.angle_gamma   90.00
#
_symmetry.space_group_name_H-M   'P 1'
#
loop_
_entity.id
_entity.type
_entity.pdbx_description
1 polymer ?
#
loop_
_entity_poly.entity_id
_entity_poly.type
_entity_poly.pdbx_seq_one_letter_code
_entity_poly.pdbx_strand_id
1 'polypeptide(L)'
;MKVLDESKLRDYVEQFNIDDEELYSNISNEETFNFLQKNIPLFECPDVDFERTYYFRWWTYRKHIKKTKDGYVITEFLPDVPWSGKHNTISCPAAHHYYEGRWLHNAEYLDDYSYFWLRKGGEPRLYSFWIADAFYNRYLVTLDSNPLLDLLPDLIENYNLWETGWNWKGYHIGQRKNGLFYTIDDRDGGELSIGGHGFRPTLNSFMYGDAMAISRIANLARKQDIENEYRSKASKIKNLVQDKLWDSESKFFKVLPKEGGALKDARELHGYAPWYFNMPDSGYEEAWKELMDKKGFYAPYGPTFLEQRHSEFIISYEGHECQWNGPSWPLATCNVLTSLANLLNNYDQDVIGKEDYFKTLKSYTDSHKLEREDGKILPWIDENLNPYTGDWISRTRLEFWENGTWSIEKGGKERGKDYNHSTYNDLIITGLMGLRPRNDNVIEINPLLPEGKWDYFCLDNVFYHGYKLTIAWDKTGEKYKKGKGLMIFIDGNLRANTENIEKIVFDLKK
;
A
#
# COMPACT_ATOMS: atom_id res chain seq x y z
N MET A 1 16.90 2.28 25.04
CA MET A 1 16.12 3.40 25.62
C MET A 1 15.30 4.03 24.50
N LYS A 2 13.98 4.21 24.67
CA LYS A 2 13.14 4.90 23.69
C LYS A 2 13.45 6.41 23.66
N VAL A 3 13.32 7.03 22.49
CA VAL A 3 13.38 8.49 22.30
C VAL A 3 11.99 9.10 22.52
N LEU A 4 10.95 8.44 22.02
CA LEU A 4 9.56 8.85 22.19
C LEU A 4 8.90 8.05 23.32
N ASP A 5 8.06 8.73 24.11
CA ASP A 5 7.12 8.08 25.02
C ASP A 5 5.72 7.94 24.37
N GLU A 6 4.80 7.29 25.07
CA GLU A 6 3.46 7.01 24.56
C GLU A 6 2.43 8.14 24.83
N SER A 7 2.85 9.33 25.30
CA SER A 7 1.92 10.43 25.63
C SER A 7 1.14 10.91 24.40
N LYS A 8 1.82 11.22 23.31
CA LYS A 8 1.17 11.62 22.05
C LYS A 8 0.23 10.55 21.52
N LEU A 9 0.65 9.28 21.57
CA LEU A 9 -0.21 8.16 21.18
C LEU A 9 -1.49 8.15 22.02
N ARG A 10 -1.38 8.36 23.35
CA ARG A 10 -2.53 8.44 24.25
C ARG A 10 -3.46 9.58 23.84
N ASP A 11 -2.92 10.78 23.67
CA ASP A 11 -3.70 11.98 23.34
C ASP A 11 -4.48 11.79 22.02
N TYR A 12 -3.82 11.25 20.99
CA TYR A 12 -4.48 10.95 19.71
C TYR A 12 -5.57 9.89 19.85
N VAL A 13 -5.29 8.78 20.55
CA VAL A 13 -6.27 7.72 20.76
C VAL A 13 -7.48 8.22 21.54
N GLU A 14 -7.28 8.99 22.59
CA GLU A 14 -8.37 9.58 23.37
C GLU A 14 -9.21 10.50 22.49
N GLN A 15 -8.59 11.36 21.67
CA GLN A 15 -9.31 12.24 20.76
C GLN A 15 -10.09 11.46 19.68
N PHE A 16 -9.47 10.45 19.05
CA PHE A 16 -10.15 9.64 18.03
C PHE A 16 -11.32 8.87 18.61
N ASN A 17 -11.17 8.31 19.82
CA ASN A 17 -12.25 7.59 20.50
C ASN A 17 -13.42 8.51 20.88
N ILE A 18 -13.15 9.77 21.24
CA ILE A 18 -14.20 10.78 21.51
C ILE A 18 -14.94 11.15 20.23
N ASP A 19 -14.23 11.19 19.11
CA ASP A 19 -14.75 11.63 17.82
C ASP A 19 -15.43 10.51 17.02
N ASP A 20 -15.26 9.26 17.43
CA ASP A 20 -15.80 8.07 16.76
C ASP A 20 -17.16 7.64 17.34
N GLU A 21 -18.12 7.39 16.44
CA GLU A 21 -19.32 6.61 16.72
C GLU A 21 -19.02 5.13 16.43
N GLU A 22 -18.48 4.38 17.41
CA GLU A 22 -18.05 2.98 17.20
C GLU A 22 -19.25 2.02 17.09
N LEU A 23 -19.67 1.74 15.85
CA LEU A 23 -20.70 0.73 15.56
C LEU A 23 -20.10 -0.65 15.22
N TYR A 24 -18.94 -0.67 14.57
CA TYR A 24 -18.24 -1.88 14.19
C TYR A 24 -16.77 -1.81 14.62
N SER A 25 -16.30 -2.86 15.28
CA SER A 25 -14.89 -3.03 15.59
C SER A 25 -14.59 -4.46 16.03
N ASN A 26 -13.43 -5.00 15.62
CA ASN A 26 -12.93 -6.28 16.14
C ASN A 26 -12.03 -6.12 17.38
N ILE A 27 -11.46 -4.92 17.60
CA ILE A 27 -10.74 -4.51 18.80
C ILE A 27 -11.23 -3.11 19.18
N SER A 28 -11.97 -3.01 20.28
CA SER A 28 -12.76 -1.84 20.65
C SER A 28 -11.94 -0.56 20.84
N ASN A 29 -12.60 0.60 20.79
CA ASN A 29 -12.00 1.89 21.14
C ASN A 29 -11.41 1.87 22.56
N GLU A 30 -12.11 1.25 23.52
CA GLU A 30 -11.65 1.12 24.91
C GLU A 30 -10.28 0.40 25.01
N GLU A 31 -10.05 -0.60 24.17
CA GLU A 31 -8.81 -1.38 24.17
C GLU A 31 -7.69 -0.75 23.32
N THR A 32 -8.00 0.28 22.55
CA THR A 32 -7.13 0.76 21.47
C THR A 32 -5.78 1.27 21.96
N PHE A 33 -5.73 2.09 23.02
CA PHE A 33 -4.44 2.56 23.55
C PHE A 33 -3.57 1.38 24.03
N ASN A 34 -4.18 0.43 24.74
CA ASN A 34 -3.49 -0.74 25.26
C ASN A 34 -2.96 -1.66 24.15
N PHE A 35 -3.70 -1.77 23.06
CA PHE A 35 -3.29 -2.51 21.88
C PHE A 35 -2.14 -1.79 21.16
N LEU A 36 -2.31 -0.51 20.82
CA LEU A 36 -1.35 0.23 20.01
C LEU A 36 -0.01 0.42 20.72
N GLN A 37 0.01 0.77 22.01
CA GLN A 37 1.27 0.97 22.76
C GLN A 37 2.19 -0.27 22.75
N LYS A 38 1.61 -1.47 22.57
CA LYS A 38 2.33 -2.74 22.54
C LYS A 38 2.75 -3.16 21.14
N ASN A 39 2.10 -2.63 20.10
CA ASN A 39 2.18 -3.19 18.76
C ASN A 39 2.77 -2.26 17.70
N ILE A 40 2.77 -0.94 17.88
CA ILE A 40 3.16 -0.03 16.80
C ILE A 40 4.53 0.64 17.02
N PRO A 41 5.23 1.01 15.94
CA PRO A 41 6.24 2.05 15.99
C PRO A 41 5.61 3.41 16.32
N LEU A 42 6.36 4.28 16.99
CA LEU A 42 5.93 5.64 17.34
C LEU A 42 6.50 6.65 16.34
N PHE A 43 5.77 7.71 16.06
CA PHE A 43 6.19 8.73 15.10
C PHE A 43 5.91 10.14 15.64
N GLU A 44 6.85 11.06 15.40
CA GLU A 44 6.69 12.48 15.68
C GLU A 44 7.35 13.32 14.58
N CYS A 45 6.68 14.40 14.18
CA CYS A 45 7.21 15.40 13.26
C CYS A 45 6.54 16.77 13.51
N PRO A 46 7.04 17.88 12.96
CA PRO A 46 6.43 19.20 13.16
C PRO A 46 5.12 19.41 12.38
N ASP A 47 4.80 18.54 11.41
CA ASP A 47 3.54 18.61 10.66
C ASP A 47 2.46 17.76 11.35
N VAL A 48 1.52 18.44 12.00
CA VAL A 48 0.44 17.80 12.78
C VAL A 48 -0.47 16.93 11.93
N ASP A 49 -0.61 17.20 10.63
CA ASP A 49 -1.46 16.37 9.77
C ASP A 49 -0.79 15.03 9.50
N PHE A 50 0.53 15.02 9.26
CA PHE A 50 1.28 13.77 9.11
C PHE A 50 1.26 12.93 10.38
N GLU A 51 1.49 13.57 11.52
CA GLU A 51 1.48 12.90 12.82
C GLU A 51 0.09 12.34 13.15
N ARG A 52 -0.97 13.15 12.99
CA ARG A 52 -2.36 12.72 13.22
C ARG A 52 -2.73 11.57 12.31
N THR A 53 -2.43 11.64 11.01
CA THR A 53 -2.78 10.57 10.06
C THR A 53 -1.99 9.29 10.34
N TYR A 54 -0.73 9.37 10.80
CA TYR A 54 0.06 8.19 11.18
C TYR A 54 -0.62 7.40 12.31
N TYR A 55 -0.99 8.09 13.40
CA TYR A 55 -1.68 7.46 14.52
C TYR A 55 -3.11 7.05 14.16
N PHE A 56 -3.81 7.86 13.36
CA PHE A 56 -5.16 7.52 12.88
C PHE A 56 -5.15 6.25 12.05
N ARG A 57 -4.15 6.02 11.20
CA ARG A 57 -4.07 4.82 10.36
C ARG A 57 -3.73 3.55 11.13
N TRP A 58 -2.96 3.66 12.20
CA TRP A 58 -2.81 2.55 13.15
C TRP A 58 -4.07 2.31 13.97
N TRP A 59 -4.73 3.41 14.36
CA TRP A 59 -6.05 3.37 14.95
C TRP A 59 -7.01 2.68 13.98
N THR A 60 -7.19 3.02 12.71
CA THR A 60 -8.13 2.27 11.85
C THR A 60 -7.71 0.82 11.62
N TYR A 61 -6.43 0.53 11.36
CA TYR A 61 -5.97 -0.85 11.10
C TYR A 61 -6.35 -1.84 12.21
N ARG A 62 -6.29 -1.47 13.51
CA ARG A 62 -6.66 -2.40 14.60
C ARG A 62 -8.12 -2.85 14.56
N LYS A 63 -9.03 -2.03 14.03
CA LYS A 63 -10.47 -2.30 13.91
C LYS A 63 -10.69 -3.54 13.02
N HIS A 64 -9.76 -3.80 12.10
CA HIS A 64 -9.81 -4.89 11.11
C HIS A 64 -9.11 -6.18 11.55
N ILE A 65 -8.43 -6.20 12.70
CA ILE A 65 -7.79 -7.41 13.22
C ILE A 65 -8.85 -8.28 13.89
N LYS A 66 -9.32 -9.30 13.17
CA LYS A 66 -10.42 -10.16 13.59
C LYS A 66 -9.92 -11.53 14.03
N LYS A 67 -10.15 -11.89 15.29
CA LYS A 67 -9.90 -13.26 15.78
C LYS A 67 -11.01 -14.19 15.30
N THR A 68 -10.65 -15.31 14.70
CA THR A 68 -11.61 -16.32 14.20
C THR A 68 -11.24 -17.73 14.67
N LYS A 69 -12.10 -18.71 14.36
CA LYS A 69 -11.79 -20.13 14.57
C LYS A 69 -10.63 -20.65 13.71
N ASP A 70 -10.28 -19.92 12.65
CA ASP A 70 -9.21 -20.26 11.71
C ASP A 70 -7.92 -19.44 11.98
N GLY A 71 -7.87 -18.71 13.09
CA GLY A 71 -6.79 -17.77 13.43
C GLY A 71 -7.19 -16.31 13.22
N TYR A 72 -6.25 -15.40 13.37
CA TYR A 72 -6.44 -13.99 13.01
C TYR A 72 -6.57 -13.79 11.50
N VAL A 73 -7.47 -12.89 11.12
CA VAL A 73 -7.60 -12.37 9.75
C VAL A 73 -7.67 -10.86 9.77
N ILE A 74 -7.34 -10.22 8.64
CA ILE A 74 -7.50 -8.79 8.43
C ILE A 74 -8.65 -8.56 7.45
N THR A 75 -9.66 -7.77 7.85
CA THR A 75 -10.79 -7.43 6.99
C THR A 75 -10.54 -6.14 6.20
N GLU A 76 -11.30 -5.96 5.11
CA GLU A 76 -11.30 -4.74 4.29
C GLU A 76 -12.41 -3.78 4.74
N PHE A 77 -13.65 -4.28 4.80
CA PHE A 77 -14.79 -3.62 5.40
C PHE A 77 -15.00 -4.08 6.84
N LEU A 78 -15.55 -3.21 7.67
CA LEU A 78 -16.00 -3.54 9.03
C LEU A 78 -17.40 -4.17 9.05
N PRO A 79 -18.44 -3.57 8.43
CA PRO A 79 -19.70 -4.27 8.25
C PRO A 79 -19.52 -5.48 7.32
N ASP A 80 -20.36 -6.49 7.51
CA ASP A 80 -20.41 -7.63 6.59
C ASP A 80 -20.94 -7.16 5.22
N VAL A 81 -20.20 -7.50 4.16
CA VAL A 81 -20.60 -7.19 2.77
C VAL A 81 -20.85 -8.48 1.99
N PRO A 82 -21.87 -8.52 1.11
CA PRO A 82 -22.32 -9.77 0.49
C PRO A 82 -21.35 -10.38 -0.52
N TRP A 83 -20.34 -9.62 -0.97
CA TRP A 83 -19.28 -10.09 -1.87
C TRP A 83 -18.01 -10.54 -1.14
N SER A 84 -18.00 -10.47 0.20
CA SER A 84 -16.87 -10.96 0.98
C SER A 84 -16.82 -12.48 1.02
N GLY A 85 -15.61 -13.00 1.22
CA GLY A 85 -15.40 -14.41 1.49
C GLY A 85 -15.54 -14.75 2.96
N LYS A 86 -15.07 -15.94 3.30
CA LYS A 86 -15.07 -16.46 4.68
C LYS A 86 -14.52 -15.42 5.66
N HIS A 87 -15.22 -15.25 6.79
CA HIS A 87 -14.90 -14.29 7.87
C HIS A 87 -14.96 -12.80 7.51
N ASN A 88 -15.64 -12.43 6.41
CA ASN A 88 -15.67 -11.08 5.85
C ASN A 88 -14.31 -10.63 5.29
N THR A 89 -13.56 -11.58 4.70
CA THR A 89 -12.25 -11.30 4.09
C THR A 89 -12.38 -11.09 2.59
N ILE A 90 -11.60 -10.17 2.04
CA ILE A 90 -11.57 -9.84 0.61
C ILE A 90 -10.10 -9.82 0.17
N SER A 91 -9.81 -10.47 -0.96
CA SER A 91 -8.43 -10.66 -1.43
C SER A 91 -7.83 -9.41 -2.08
N CYS A 92 -8.63 -8.44 -2.50
CA CYS A 92 -8.19 -7.25 -3.23
C CYS A 92 -7.07 -6.48 -2.50
N PRO A 93 -7.22 -6.06 -1.23
CA PRO A 93 -6.19 -5.35 -0.48
C PRO A 93 -5.29 -6.27 0.34
N ALA A 94 -5.39 -7.60 0.20
CA ALA A 94 -4.71 -8.52 1.11
C ALA A 94 -3.21 -8.23 1.19
N ALA A 95 -2.54 -8.03 0.05
CA ALA A 95 -1.13 -7.66 0.03
C ALA A 95 -0.85 -6.32 0.73
N HIS A 96 -1.71 -5.32 0.57
CA HIS A 96 -1.60 -4.04 1.28
C HIS A 96 -1.77 -4.20 2.80
N HIS A 97 -2.64 -5.11 3.25
CA HIS A 97 -2.77 -5.43 4.67
C HIS A 97 -1.45 -5.96 5.26
N TYR A 98 -0.68 -6.74 4.51
CA TYR A 98 0.65 -7.20 4.93
C TYR A 98 1.68 -6.08 4.90
N TYR A 99 1.72 -5.26 3.85
CA TYR A 99 2.65 -4.14 3.75
C TYR A 99 2.45 -3.13 4.88
N GLU A 100 1.19 -2.83 5.26
CA GLU A 100 0.90 -2.01 6.42
C GLU A 100 1.18 -2.77 7.73
N GLY A 101 0.64 -3.98 7.87
CA GLY A 101 0.68 -4.74 9.13
C GLY A 101 2.03 -5.33 9.51
N ARG A 102 3.00 -5.46 8.58
CA ARG A 102 4.33 -6.05 8.86
C ARG A 102 5.12 -5.27 9.91
N TRP A 103 4.70 -4.05 10.23
CA TRP A 103 5.30 -3.21 11.28
C TRP A 103 4.69 -3.42 12.66
N LEU A 104 3.63 -4.24 12.78
CA LEU A 104 3.10 -4.66 14.07
C LEU A 104 4.10 -5.56 14.79
N HIS A 105 4.29 -5.34 16.09
CA HIS A 105 5.27 -6.08 16.89
C HIS A 105 4.84 -7.51 17.16
N ASN A 106 3.53 -7.76 17.30
CA ASN A 106 3.02 -9.12 17.41
C ASN A 106 2.89 -9.77 16.03
N ALA A 107 3.77 -10.72 15.75
CA ALA A 107 3.83 -11.46 14.49
C ALA A 107 2.59 -12.34 14.25
N GLU A 108 1.92 -12.82 15.31
CA GLU A 108 0.83 -13.80 15.27
C GLU A 108 -0.30 -13.38 14.31
N TYR A 109 -0.63 -12.08 14.28
CA TYR A 109 -1.73 -11.56 13.46
C TYR A 109 -1.54 -11.88 11.98
N LEU A 110 -0.32 -11.70 11.46
CA LEU A 110 -0.01 -11.94 10.05
C LEU A 110 0.45 -13.38 9.79
N ASP A 111 0.94 -14.10 10.80
CA ASP A 111 1.23 -15.54 10.68
C ASP A 111 -0.06 -16.32 10.44
N ASP A 112 -1.06 -16.13 11.30
CA ASP A 112 -2.36 -16.77 11.16
C ASP A 112 -3.04 -16.40 9.84
N TYR A 113 -2.98 -15.13 9.47
CA TYR A 113 -3.56 -14.64 8.22
C TYR A 113 -2.89 -15.28 6.99
N SER A 114 -1.61 -15.64 7.07
CA SER A 114 -0.89 -16.28 5.97
C SER A 114 -1.44 -17.68 5.71
N TYR A 115 -1.61 -18.46 6.78
CA TYR A 115 -2.22 -19.78 6.71
C TYR A 115 -3.70 -19.72 6.33
N PHE A 116 -4.42 -18.69 6.77
CA PHE A 116 -5.82 -18.51 6.41
C PHE A 116 -6.03 -18.46 4.90
N TRP A 117 -5.27 -17.61 4.21
CA TRP A 117 -5.39 -17.39 2.77
C TRP A 117 -5.18 -18.66 1.95
N LEU A 118 -4.18 -19.46 2.32
CA LEU A 118 -3.74 -20.58 1.48
C LEU A 118 -4.26 -21.95 1.94
N ARG A 119 -4.63 -22.09 3.22
CA ARG A 119 -4.99 -23.40 3.80
C ARG A 119 -6.30 -23.44 4.58
N LYS A 120 -6.89 -22.29 4.94
CA LYS A 120 -8.11 -22.26 5.80
C LYS A 120 -9.31 -21.56 5.16
N GLY A 121 -9.35 -21.54 3.83
CA GLY A 121 -10.53 -21.13 3.07
C GLY A 121 -10.61 -19.64 2.75
N GLY A 122 -9.47 -18.95 2.69
CA GLY A 122 -9.41 -17.69 1.95
C GLY A 122 -9.68 -17.91 0.46
N GLU A 123 -10.15 -16.86 -0.22
CA GLU A 123 -10.56 -16.92 -1.63
C GLU A 123 -9.63 -16.07 -2.51
N PRO A 124 -8.43 -16.58 -2.83
CA PRO A 124 -7.40 -15.81 -3.53
C PRO A 124 -7.74 -15.55 -5.01
N ARG A 125 -8.87 -16.06 -5.51
CA ARG A 125 -9.33 -15.94 -6.91
C ARG A 125 -10.47 -14.92 -7.10
N LEU A 126 -10.92 -14.26 -6.03
CA LEU A 126 -11.95 -13.22 -6.14
C LEU A 126 -11.41 -11.92 -6.73
N TYR A 127 -10.14 -11.59 -6.48
CA TYR A 127 -9.46 -10.42 -7.00
C TYR A 127 -8.00 -10.74 -7.33
N SER A 128 -7.32 -9.85 -8.07
CA SER A 128 -5.86 -9.84 -8.19
C SER A 128 -5.20 -10.00 -6.82
N PHE A 129 -4.22 -10.91 -6.71
CA PHE A 129 -3.73 -11.38 -5.42
C PHE A 129 -2.23 -11.74 -5.49
N TRP A 130 -1.35 -10.77 -5.17
CA TRP A 130 0.12 -10.90 -5.19
C TRP A 130 0.71 -11.19 -3.81
N ILE A 131 0.24 -12.28 -3.22
CA ILE A 131 0.51 -12.55 -1.81
C ILE A 131 1.94 -13.04 -1.54
N ALA A 132 2.60 -13.66 -2.53
CA ALA A 132 3.95 -14.18 -2.34
C ALA A 132 4.94 -13.03 -2.13
N ASP A 133 4.79 -11.95 -2.91
CA ASP A 133 5.56 -10.72 -2.72
C ASP A 133 5.31 -10.09 -1.35
N ALA A 134 4.05 -10.00 -0.93
CA ALA A 134 3.70 -9.46 0.37
C ALA A 134 4.28 -10.28 1.55
N PHE A 135 4.23 -11.61 1.47
CA PHE A 135 4.83 -12.50 2.48
C PHE A 135 6.35 -12.35 2.51
N TYR A 136 7.01 -12.29 1.35
CA TYR A 136 8.44 -12.04 1.26
C TYR A 136 8.81 -10.69 1.90
N ASN A 137 8.05 -9.65 1.63
CA ASN A 137 8.27 -8.31 2.18
C ASN A 137 8.01 -8.21 3.69
N ARG A 138 7.14 -9.06 4.25
CA ARG A 138 7.05 -9.23 5.71
C ARG A 138 8.29 -9.90 6.28
N TYR A 139 8.78 -10.96 5.64
CA TYR A 139 10.03 -11.62 6.03
C TYR A 139 11.22 -10.65 6.02
N LEU A 140 11.29 -9.71 5.08
CA LEU A 140 12.35 -8.69 5.08
C LEU A 140 12.35 -7.79 6.33
N VAL A 141 11.24 -7.74 7.08
CA VAL A 141 11.13 -6.98 8.34
C VAL A 141 11.40 -7.87 9.56
N THR A 142 10.92 -9.11 9.56
CA THR A 142 10.99 -9.99 10.73
C THR A 142 12.19 -10.93 10.73
N LEU A 143 12.70 -11.28 9.55
CA LEU A 143 13.56 -12.44 9.26
C LEU A 143 13.01 -13.78 9.76
N ASP A 144 11.73 -13.86 10.11
CA ASP A 144 11.07 -15.13 10.40
C ASP A 144 10.64 -15.80 9.09
N SER A 145 11.45 -16.76 8.64
CA SER A 145 11.20 -17.50 7.42
C SER A 145 10.22 -18.67 7.60
N ASN A 146 9.79 -19.00 8.81
CA ASN A 146 9.03 -20.24 9.06
C ASN A 146 7.73 -20.30 8.25
N PRO A 147 6.85 -19.27 8.25
CA PRO A 147 5.64 -19.31 7.44
C PRO A 147 5.93 -19.36 5.93
N LEU A 148 6.96 -18.64 5.47
CA LEU A 148 7.30 -18.57 4.04
C LEU A 148 7.79 -19.92 3.50
N LEU A 149 8.67 -20.59 4.24
CA LEU A 149 9.23 -21.87 3.82
C LEU A 149 8.16 -22.96 3.88
N ASP A 150 7.30 -22.94 4.90
CA ASP A 150 6.20 -23.90 5.02
C ASP A 150 5.14 -23.72 3.94
N LEU A 151 4.82 -22.47 3.56
CA LEU A 151 3.83 -22.14 2.54
C LEU A 151 4.38 -22.08 1.11
N LEU A 152 5.69 -22.30 0.89
CA LEU A 152 6.28 -22.26 -0.45
C LEU A 152 5.56 -23.17 -1.47
N PRO A 153 5.18 -24.43 -1.14
CA PRO A 153 4.38 -25.26 -2.04
C PRO A 153 3.02 -24.63 -2.40
N ASP A 154 2.34 -24.05 -1.42
CA ASP A 154 1.03 -23.41 -1.61
C ASP A 154 1.13 -22.12 -2.44
N LEU A 155 2.21 -21.35 -2.29
CA LEU A 155 2.50 -20.17 -3.12
C LEU A 155 2.76 -20.55 -4.57
N ILE A 156 3.50 -21.64 -4.81
CA ILE A 156 3.74 -22.20 -6.15
C ILE A 156 2.42 -22.65 -6.77
N GLU A 157 1.59 -23.37 -6.02
CA GLU A 157 0.26 -23.81 -6.50
C GLU A 157 -0.63 -22.61 -6.84
N ASN A 158 -0.67 -21.60 -5.96
CA ASN A 158 -1.40 -20.36 -6.19
C ASN A 158 -0.96 -19.65 -7.49
N TYR A 159 0.34 -19.62 -7.77
CA TYR A 159 0.88 -19.05 -9.00
C TYR A 159 0.47 -19.87 -10.23
N ASN A 160 0.62 -21.20 -10.17
CA ASN A 160 0.25 -22.11 -11.25
C ASN A 160 -1.25 -22.01 -11.58
N LEU A 161 -2.11 -21.77 -10.58
CA LEU A 161 -3.54 -21.54 -10.79
C LEU A 161 -3.84 -20.21 -11.49
N TRP A 162 -3.04 -19.15 -11.26
CA TRP A 162 -3.11 -17.91 -12.06
C TRP A 162 -2.64 -18.14 -13.50
N GLU A 163 -1.61 -18.95 -13.70
CA GLU A 163 -1.14 -19.33 -15.05
C GLU A 163 -2.21 -20.14 -15.79
N THR A 164 -2.84 -21.10 -15.12
CA THR A 164 -3.91 -21.93 -15.67
C THR A 164 -5.15 -21.10 -15.99
N GLY A 165 -5.50 -20.17 -15.09
CA GLY A 165 -6.67 -19.33 -15.22
C GLY A 165 -7.99 -20.07 -15.04
N TRP A 166 -9.10 -19.31 -15.08
CA TRP A 166 -10.46 -19.81 -14.93
C TRP A 166 -11.45 -18.94 -15.70
N ASN A 167 -12.72 -19.35 -15.80
CA ASN A 167 -13.75 -18.53 -16.44
C ASN A 167 -14.57 -17.78 -15.39
N TRP A 168 -14.84 -16.50 -15.64
CA TRP A 168 -15.62 -15.60 -14.79
C TRP A 168 -16.41 -14.62 -15.64
N LYS A 169 -17.74 -14.60 -15.48
CA LYS A 169 -18.67 -13.69 -16.20
C LYS A 169 -18.41 -13.59 -17.72
N GLY A 170 -18.09 -14.71 -18.37
CA GLY A 170 -17.83 -14.77 -19.82
C GLY A 170 -16.40 -14.42 -20.25
N TYR A 171 -15.53 -14.08 -19.31
CA TYR A 171 -14.10 -13.85 -19.55
C TYR A 171 -13.28 -15.00 -18.99
N HIS A 172 -12.14 -15.28 -19.61
CA HIS A 172 -11.13 -16.13 -18.99
C HIS A 172 -10.19 -15.22 -18.16
N ILE A 173 -9.98 -15.47 -16.88
CA ILE A 173 -9.00 -14.72 -16.06
C ILE A 173 -7.75 -15.58 -15.95
N GLY A 174 -6.56 -14.99 -16.05
CA GLY A 174 -5.28 -15.71 -15.98
C GLY A 174 -4.38 -15.53 -17.20
N GLN A 175 -3.30 -16.29 -17.28
CA GLN A 175 -2.32 -16.18 -18.37
C GLN A 175 -2.94 -16.56 -19.73
N ARG A 176 -2.44 -15.92 -20.79
CA ARG A 176 -2.83 -16.21 -22.18
C ARG A 176 -1.66 -16.72 -23.00
N LYS A 177 -1.95 -17.08 -24.26
CA LYS A 177 -0.95 -17.63 -25.19
C LYS A 177 0.19 -16.64 -25.46
N ASN A 178 -0.08 -15.34 -25.41
CA ASN A 178 0.96 -14.30 -25.48
C ASN A 178 1.88 -14.23 -24.24
N GLY A 179 1.57 -14.97 -23.16
CA GLY A 179 2.32 -15.00 -21.91
C GLY A 179 1.94 -13.92 -20.89
N LEU A 180 1.12 -12.93 -21.26
CA LEU A 180 0.57 -11.93 -20.33
C LEU A 180 -0.66 -12.48 -19.60
N PHE A 181 -0.95 -11.89 -18.45
CA PHE A 181 -2.13 -12.18 -17.63
C PHE A 181 -3.27 -11.22 -17.94
N TYR A 182 -4.43 -11.79 -18.21
CA TYR A 182 -5.65 -11.06 -18.52
C TYR A 182 -6.57 -11.05 -17.28
N THR A 183 -7.17 -9.90 -17.00
CA THR A 183 -8.24 -9.78 -16.02
C THR A 183 -9.32 -8.79 -16.47
N ILE A 184 -10.44 -8.79 -15.76
CA ILE A 184 -11.41 -7.71 -15.85
C ILE A 184 -11.09 -6.68 -14.76
N ASP A 185 -11.32 -5.42 -15.05
CA ASP A 185 -10.95 -4.28 -14.21
C ASP A 185 -11.56 -4.34 -12.81
N ASP A 186 -12.83 -4.73 -12.70
CA ASP A 186 -13.53 -5.01 -11.43
C ASP A 186 -12.78 -6.06 -10.57
N ARG A 187 -12.25 -7.12 -11.19
CA ARG A 187 -11.48 -8.17 -10.46
C ARG A 187 -10.04 -7.73 -10.14
N ASP A 188 -9.66 -6.56 -10.58
CA ASP A 188 -8.40 -5.89 -10.25
C ASP A 188 -8.63 -4.70 -9.29
N GLY A 189 -9.85 -4.59 -8.76
CA GLY A 189 -10.25 -3.50 -7.87
C GLY A 189 -10.33 -2.15 -8.56
N GLY A 190 -10.65 -2.09 -9.87
CA GLY A 190 -10.61 -0.88 -10.69
C GLY A 190 -11.82 -0.71 -11.60
N GLU A 191 -13.02 -1.01 -11.12
CA GLU A 191 -14.23 -1.02 -11.95
C GLU A 191 -14.55 0.35 -12.59
N LEU A 192 -15.06 0.30 -13.83
CA LEU A 192 -15.34 1.50 -14.64
C LEU A 192 -14.09 2.30 -15.02
N SER A 193 -12.89 1.71 -14.88
CA SER A 193 -11.66 2.28 -15.46
C SER A 193 -11.78 2.41 -16.98
N ILE A 194 -11.20 3.46 -17.55
CA ILE A 194 -11.23 3.72 -19.00
C ILE A 194 -10.38 2.70 -19.75
N GLY A 195 -9.26 2.29 -19.16
CA GLY A 195 -8.44 1.18 -19.66
C GLY A 195 -9.23 -0.14 -19.71
N GLY A 196 -10.13 -0.34 -18.76
CA GLY A 196 -11.05 -1.46 -18.72
C GLY A 196 -10.38 -2.83 -18.61
N HIS A 197 -11.06 -3.87 -19.13
CA HIS A 197 -10.58 -5.25 -19.12
C HIS A 197 -9.41 -5.44 -20.09
N GLY A 198 -8.48 -6.33 -19.77
CA GLY A 198 -7.35 -6.61 -20.65
C GLY A 198 -6.14 -7.20 -19.95
N PHE A 199 -5.02 -7.14 -20.67
CA PHE A 199 -3.69 -7.25 -20.09
C PHE A 199 -3.33 -5.90 -19.47
N ARG A 200 -3.54 -5.80 -18.16
CA ARG A 200 -3.37 -4.57 -17.39
C ARG A 200 -1.97 -4.51 -16.80
N PRO A 201 -1.33 -3.32 -16.73
CA PRO A 201 -0.02 -3.16 -16.08
C PRO A 201 0.00 -3.67 -14.63
N THR A 202 -1.09 -3.55 -13.88
CA THR A 202 -1.29 -4.08 -12.52
C THR A 202 -1.10 -5.57 -12.41
N LEU A 203 -2.04 -6.40 -12.90
CA LEU A 203 -1.97 -7.86 -12.73
C LEU A 203 -0.66 -8.45 -13.28
N ASN A 204 -0.12 -7.90 -14.37
CA ASN A 204 1.16 -8.37 -14.89
C ASN A 204 2.33 -7.99 -13.97
N SER A 205 2.28 -6.84 -13.32
CA SER A 205 3.26 -6.45 -12.29
C SER A 205 3.14 -7.29 -11.01
N PHE A 206 1.92 -7.59 -10.60
CA PHE A 206 1.61 -8.50 -9.49
C PHE A 206 2.19 -9.90 -9.74
N MET A 207 1.97 -10.47 -10.93
CA MET A 207 2.52 -11.78 -11.29
C MET A 207 4.04 -11.79 -11.49
N TYR A 208 4.65 -10.65 -11.86
CA TYR A 208 6.10 -10.49 -11.82
C TYR A 208 6.63 -10.48 -10.38
N GLY A 209 5.99 -9.70 -9.50
CA GLY A 209 6.33 -9.59 -8.07
C GLY A 209 6.29 -10.95 -7.39
N ASP A 210 5.18 -11.68 -7.54
CA ASP A 210 5.02 -13.01 -6.97
C ASP A 210 6.06 -14.00 -7.52
N ALA A 211 6.39 -13.93 -8.81
CA ALA A 211 7.43 -14.79 -9.37
C ALA A 211 8.82 -14.49 -8.79
N MET A 212 9.17 -13.22 -8.65
CA MET A 212 10.41 -12.81 -8.01
C MET A 212 10.46 -13.22 -6.54
N ALA A 213 9.34 -13.11 -5.83
CA ALA A 213 9.24 -13.51 -4.43
C ALA A 213 9.38 -15.02 -4.27
N ILE A 214 8.65 -15.83 -5.06
CA ILE A 214 8.78 -17.30 -5.04
C ILE A 214 10.21 -17.72 -5.37
N SER A 215 10.86 -17.07 -6.35
CA SER A 215 12.27 -17.32 -6.66
C SER A 215 13.18 -17.09 -5.44
N ARG A 216 13.01 -15.96 -4.74
CA ARG A 216 13.79 -15.64 -3.52
C ARG A 216 13.47 -16.59 -2.37
N ILE A 217 12.22 -16.99 -2.17
CA ILE A 217 11.82 -17.95 -1.13
C ILE A 217 12.39 -19.34 -1.45
N ALA A 218 12.39 -19.75 -2.72
CA ALA A 218 13.00 -21.00 -3.16
C ALA A 218 14.53 -21.00 -2.92
N ASN A 219 15.20 -19.87 -3.12
CA ASN A 219 16.60 -19.71 -2.76
C ASN A 219 16.83 -19.92 -1.24
N LEU A 220 16.00 -19.31 -0.39
CA LEU A 220 16.04 -19.53 1.07
C LEU A 220 15.82 -21.01 1.42
N ALA A 221 14.92 -21.69 0.70
CA ALA A 221 14.65 -23.12 0.83
C ALA A 221 15.72 -24.03 0.19
N ARG A 222 16.76 -23.46 -0.43
CA ARG A 222 17.81 -24.17 -1.19
C ARG A 222 17.27 -25.02 -2.35
N LYS A 223 16.20 -24.57 -3.01
CA LYS A 223 15.57 -25.20 -4.19
C LYS A 223 15.94 -24.44 -5.46
N GLN A 224 17.16 -24.66 -5.96
CA GLN A 224 17.75 -23.89 -7.06
C GLN A 224 16.97 -24.00 -8.38
N ASP A 225 16.41 -25.17 -8.64
CA ASP A 225 15.56 -25.50 -9.77
C ASP A 225 14.29 -24.62 -9.78
N ILE A 226 13.60 -24.50 -8.65
CA ILE A 226 12.43 -23.62 -8.51
C ILE A 226 12.85 -22.14 -8.57
N GLU A 227 13.96 -21.78 -7.93
CA GLU A 227 14.49 -20.41 -8.01
C GLU A 227 14.67 -19.98 -9.47
N ASN A 228 15.34 -20.81 -10.27
CA ASN A 228 15.65 -20.54 -11.67
C ASN A 228 14.38 -20.50 -12.54
N GLU A 229 13.44 -21.41 -12.31
CA GLU A 229 12.15 -21.44 -13.01
C GLU A 229 11.41 -20.10 -12.83
N TYR A 230 11.21 -19.69 -11.58
CA TYR A 230 10.43 -18.50 -11.27
C TYR A 230 11.15 -17.20 -11.65
N ARG A 231 12.49 -17.16 -11.57
CA ARG A 231 13.29 -16.06 -12.13
C ARG A 231 13.10 -15.92 -13.64
N SER A 232 13.01 -17.04 -14.35
CA SER A 232 12.74 -17.07 -15.79
C SER A 232 11.31 -16.59 -16.11
N LYS A 233 10.31 -17.05 -15.35
CA LYS A 233 8.92 -16.57 -15.46
C LYS A 233 8.84 -15.05 -15.28
N ALA A 234 9.46 -14.51 -14.21
CA ALA A 234 9.53 -13.07 -13.96
C ALA A 234 10.19 -12.32 -15.13
N SER A 235 11.34 -12.81 -15.62
CA SER A 235 12.05 -12.19 -16.74
C SER A 235 11.20 -12.13 -18.01
N LYS A 236 10.43 -13.19 -18.30
CA LYS A 236 9.49 -13.23 -19.43
C LYS A 236 8.38 -12.19 -19.27
N ILE A 237 7.79 -12.07 -18.08
CA ILE A 237 6.73 -11.09 -17.81
C ILE A 237 7.27 -9.66 -17.96
N LYS A 238 8.44 -9.36 -17.38
CA LYS A 238 9.10 -8.07 -17.51
C LYS A 238 9.24 -7.64 -18.98
N ASN A 239 9.81 -8.52 -19.81
CA ASN A 239 9.97 -8.24 -21.24
C ASN A 239 8.62 -8.00 -21.92
N LEU A 240 7.60 -8.81 -21.62
CA LEU A 240 6.27 -8.62 -22.21
C LEU A 240 5.58 -7.33 -21.77
N VAL A 241 5.71 -6.92 -20.51
CA VAL A 241 5.15 -5.63 -20.02
C VAL A 241 5.81 -4.47 -20.76
N GLN A 242 7.14 -4.48 -20.85
CA GLN A 242 7.91 -3.47 -21.57
C GLN A 242 7.58 -3.43 -23.07
N ASP A 243 7.49 -4.58 -23.73
CA ASP A 243 7.30 -4.67 -25.17
C ASP A 243 5.84 -4.42 -25.61
N LYS A 244 4.87 -4.77 -24.76
CA LYS A 244 3.45 -4.83 -25.15
C LYS A 244 2.57 -3.85 -24.43
N LEU A 245 2.94 -3.39 -23.24
CA LEU A 245 2.13 -2.46 -22.45
C LEU A 245 2.69 -1.04 -22.44
N TRP A 246 3.93 -0.82 -22.89
CA TRP A 246 4.48 0.51 -23.05
C TRP A 246 4.01 1.18 -24.34
N ASP A 247 3.41 2.35 -24.21
CA ASP A 247 3.11 3.24 -25.33
C ASP A 247 4.28 4.23 -25.51
N SER A 248 5.01 4.06 -26.61
CA SER A 248 6.17 4.91 -26.93
C SER A 248 5.81 6.33 -27.35
N GLU A 249 4.57 6.57 -27.79
CA GLU A 249 4.11 7.91 -28.16
C GLU A 249 3.71 8.69 -26.90
N SER A 250 2.92 8.06 -26.03
CA SER A 250 2.47 8.70 -24.80
C SER A 250 3.47 8.62 -23.64
N LYS A 251 4.55 7.84 -23.79
CA LYS A 251 5.55 7.53 -22.76
C LYS A 251 4.91 6.98 -21.48
N PHE A 252 4.04 5.98 -21.60
CA PHE A 252 3.31 5.45 -20.44
C PHE A 252 2.93 3.98 -20.59
N PHE A 253 2.84 3.25 -19.49
CA PHE A 253 2.28 1.88 -19.49
C PHE A 253 0.76 1.91 -19.48
N LYS A 254 0.13 1.29 -20.47
CA LYS A 254 -1.32 1.33 -20.70
C LYS A 254 -1.91 -0.08 -20.82
N VAL A 255 -3.23 -0.18 -20.74
CA VAL A 255 -3.95 -1.45 -20.87
C VAL A 255 -3.97 -1.91 -22.33
N LEU A 256 -3.67 -3.20 -22.56
CA LEU A 256 -3.89 -3.86 -23.85
C LEU A 256 -5.18 -4.71 -23.78
N PRO A 257 -6.28 -4.33 -24.43
CA PRO A 257 -7.57 -5.03 -24.27
C PRO A 257 -7.59 -6.45 -24.83
N LYS A 258 -6.80 -6.71 -25.89
CA LYS A 258 -6.79 -8.00 -26.57
C LYS A 258 -5.45 -8.25 -27.24
N GLU A 259 -5.12 -9.52 -27.44
CA GLU A 259 -3.90 -9.93 -28.13
C GLU A 259 -3.86 -9.37 -29.56
N GLY A 260 -2.70 -8.82 -29.96
CA GLY A 260 -2.51 -8.23 -31.29
C GLY A 260 -3.32 -6.95 -31.56
N GLY A 261 -3.99 -6.40 -30.54
CA GLY A 261 -4.67 -5.10 -30.62
C GLY A 261 -3.75 -3.92 -30.35
N ALA A 262 -4.33 -2.72 -30.37
CA ALA A 262 -3.69 -1.49 -29.90
C ALA A 262 -3.93 -1.30 -28.39
N LEU A 263 -3.02 -0.55 -27.75
CA LEU A 263 -3.22 -0.07 -26.38
C LEU A 263 -4.44 0.85 -26.31
N LYS A 264 -5.12 0.84 -25.16
CA LYS A 264 -6.15 1.83 -24.84
C LYS A 264 -5.51 3.19 -24.71
N ASP A 265 -6.16 4.23 -25.22
CA ASP A 265 -5.65 5.59 -25.11
C ASP A 265 -5.99 6.23 -23.76
N ALA A 266 -5.50 5.65 -22.66
CA ALA A 266 -5.73 6.18 -21.32
C ALA A 266 -4.49 5.96 -20.44
N ARG A 267 -3.91 7.04 -19.91
CA ARG A 267 -2.95 6.94 -18.80
C ARG A 267 -3.75 6.89 -17.49
N GLU A 268 -3.60 5.78 -16.78
CA GLU A 268 -4.19 5.54 -15.47
C GLU A 268 -3.07 5.30 -14.45
N LEU A 269 -3.26 5.64 -13.17
CA LEU A 269 -2.22 5.49 -12.13
C LEU A 269 -1.65 4.06 -12.05
N HIS A 270 -2.45 3.07 -12.41
CA HIS A 270 -2.03 1.69 -12.53
C HIS A 270 -0.89 1.46 -13.54
N GLY A 271 -0.62 2.38 -14.46
CA GLY A 271 0.58 2.36 -15.30
C GLY A 271 1.89 2.53 -14.52
N TYR A 272 1.84 2.98 -13.26
CA TYR A 272 3.02 3.01 -12.39
C TYR A 272 3.29 1.68 -11.65
N ALA A 273 2.36 0.72 -11.69
CA ALA A 273 2.48 -0.57 -10.99
C ALA A 273 3.79 -1.34 -11.27
N PRO A 274 4.41 -1.29 -12.47
CA PRO A 274 5.70 -1.95 -12.69
C PRO A 274 6.81 -1.52 -11.71
N TRP A 275 6.87 -0.25 -11.33
CA TRP A 275 7.88 0.26 -10.39
C TRP A 275 7.63 -0.18 -8.94
N TYR A 276 6.41 -0.58 -8.57
CA TYR A 276 6.11 -1.18 -7.26
C TYR A 276 7.02 -2.40 -7.01
N PHE A 277 7.36 -3.15 -8.05
CA PHE A 277 8.17 -4.37 -7.96
C PHE A 277 9.59 -4.19 -8.48
N ASN A 278 10.00 -2.96 -8.79
CA ASN A 278 11.28 -2.66 -9.44
C ASN A 278 11.43 -3.42 -10.78
N MET A 279 10.36 -3.48 -11.58
CA MET A 279 10.34 -4.23 -12.82
C MET A 279 11.07 -3.53 -13.97
N PRO A 280 10.79 -2.26 -14.33
CA PRO A 280 11.27 -1.68 -15.58
C PRO A 280 12.80 -1.62 -15.66
N ASP A 281 13.34 -1.72 -16.86
CA ASP A 281 14.70 -1.26 -17.17
C ASP A 281 14.77 0.27 -17.15
N SER A 282 15.95 0.84 -17.32
CA SER A 282 16.09 2.30 -17.53
C SER A 282 15.46 2.73 -18.86
N GLY A 283 14.90 3.93 -18.92
CA GLY A 283 14.34 4.55 -20.12
C GLY A 283 12.81 4.74 -20.12
N TYR A 284 12.12 4.31 -19.07
CA TYR A 284 10.67 4.47 -18.91
C TYR A 284 10.30 5.62 -17.97
N GLU A 285 11.29 6.31 -17.39
CA GLU A 285 11.11 7.28 -16.29
C GLU A 285 10.36 8.55 -16.73
N GLU A 286 10.35 8.86 -18.02
CA GLU A 286 9.55 9.96 -18.60
C GLU A 286 8.07 9.91 -18.20
N ALA A 287 7.52 8.71 -17.94
CA ALA A 287 6.15 8.52 -17.46
C ALA A 287 5.86 9.33 -16.18
N TRP A 288 6.85 9.50 -15.29
CA TRP A 288 6.69 10.16 -14.00
C TRP A 288 6.44 11.66 -14.09
N LYS A 289 6.69 12.30 -15.24
CA LYS A 289 6.30 13.72 -15.46
C LYS A 289 4.80 13.91 -15.29
N GLU A 290 4.01 12.90 -15.64
CA GLU A 290 2.56 12.94 -15.59
C GLU A 290 2.01 13.01 -14.16
N LEU A 291 2.76 12.51 -13.16
CA LEU A 291 2.32 12.52 -11.76
C LEU A 291 2.15 13.95 -11.23
N MET A 292 3.03 14.86 -11.64
CA MET A 292 3.07 16.25 -11.17
C MET A 292 2.46 17.25 -12.14
N ASP A 293 2.04 16.82 -13.34
CA ASP A 293 1.27 17.65 -14.26
C ASP A 293 -0.19 17.80 -13.77
N LYS A 294 -0.67 19.04 -13.70
CA LYS A 294 -2.08 19.39 -13.39
C LYS A 294 -3.07 18.94 -14.47
N LYS A 295 -2.59 18.67 -15.68
CA LYS A 295 -3.36 18.02 -16.75
C LYS A 295 -3.16 16.50 -16.77
N GLY A 296 -2.13 16.02 -16.07
CA GLY A 296 -1.86 14.62 -15.82
C GLY A 296 -2.63 14.18 -14.58
N PHE A 297 -1.91 13.77 -13.53
CA PHE A 297 -2.53 13.19 -12.35
C PHE A 297 -2.64 14.14 -11.15
N TYR A 298 -1.86 15.22 -11.11
CA TYR A 298 -1.67 16.03 -9.90
C TYR A 298 -2.95 16.73 -9.42
N ALA A 299 -3.36 16.49 -8.18
CA ALA A 299 -4.47 17.16 -7.54
C ALA A 299 -4.28 17.30 -6.01
N PRO A 300 -5.01 18.22 -5.34
CA PRO A 300 -4.79 18.55 -3.92
C PRO A 300 -5.05 17.42 -2.91
N TYR A 301 -5.97 16.50 -3.18
CA TYR A 301 -6.38 15.42 -2.26
C TYR A 301 -6.03 14.03 -2.81
N GLY A 302 -4.76 13.87 -3.21
CA GLY A 302 -4.23 12.69 -3.87
C GLY A 302 -4.34 12.78 -5.40
N PRO A 303 -3.52 12.01 -6.12
CA PRO A 303 -3.56 11.98 -7.58
C PRO A 303 -4.88 11.40 -8.08
N THR A 304 -5.38 11.97 -9.18
CA THR A 304 -6.50 11.41 -9.95
C THR A 304 -6.14 10.04 -10.51
N PHE A 305 -7.11 9.12 -10.57
CA PHE A 305 -6.84 7.80 -11.14
C PHE A 305 -6.57 7.83 -12.65
N LEU A 306 -7.39 8.57 -13.40
CA LEU A 306 -7.21 8.81 -14.83
C LEU A 306 -6.60 10.19 -15.06
N GLU A 307 -5.75 10.35 -16.07
CA GLU A 307 -5.21 11.66 -16.42
C GLU A 307 -6.33 12.69 -16.70
N GLN A 308 -6.21 13.87 -16.09
CA GLN A 308 -7.25 14.91 -16.10
C GLN A 308 -7.56 15.46 -17.50
N ARG A 309 -6.61 15.37 -18.44
CA ARG A 309 -6.79 15.81 -19.83
C ARG A 309 -7.61 14.84 -20.69
N HIS A 310 -7.84 13.61 -20.23
CA HIS A 310 -8.56 12.62 -21.01
C HIS A 310 -10.03 13.04 -21.18
N SER A 311 -10.61 12.86 -22.37
CA SER A 311 -11.99 13.32 -22.66
C SER A 311 -13.06 12.58 -21.85
N GLU A 312 -12.75 11.40 -21.34
CA GLU A 312 -13.62 10.59 -20.48
C GLU A 312 -13.33 10.78 -18.97
N PHE A 313 -12.47 11.74 -18.60
CA PHE A 313 -12.24 12.08 -17.20
C PHE A 313 -13.49 12.68 -16.56
N ILE A 314 -14.03 12.00 -15.56
CA ILE A 314 -15.27 12.41 -14.88
C ILE A 314 -15.12 12.24 -13.36
N ILE A 315 -15.57 13.24 -12.62
CA ILE A 315 -15.86 13.15 -11.19
C ILE A 315 -17.38 13.15 -11.03
N SER A 316 -17.97 11.96 -10.85
CA SER A 316 -19.42 11.78 -10.77
C SER A 316 -19.86 11.42 -9.35
N TYR A 317 -20.98 12.01 -8.93
CA TYR A 317 -21.72 11.67 -7.71
C TYR A 317 -22.98 10.85 -8.01
N GLU A 318 -23.16 10.46 -9.27
CA GLU A 318 -24.28 9.67 -9.75
C GLU A 318 -23.80 8.34 -10.34
N GLY A 319 -24.70 7.35 -10.39
CA GLY A 319 -24.39 6.02 -10.91
C GLY A 319 -23.75 5.12 -9.86
N HIS A 320 -22.71 4.38 -10.27
CA HIS A 320 -21.96 3.49 -9.39
C HIS A 320 -21.20 4.28 -8.33
N GLU A 321 -21.11 3.79 -7.09
CA GLU A 321 -20.39 4.49 -6.01
C GLU A 321 -18.87 4.44 -6.20
N CYS A 322 -18.36 3.31 -6.69
CA CYS A 322 -16.94 3.04 -6.79
C CYS A 322 -16.41 3.25 -8.22
N GLN A 323 -16.37 4.49 -8.71
CA GLN A 323 -15.94 4.78 -10.09
C GLN A 323 -14.42 5.01 -10.17
N TRP A 324 -13.78 4.38 -11.17
CA TRP A 324 -12.33 4.48 -11.44
C TRP A 324 -12.00 5.22 -12.75
N ASN A 325 -12.81 6.19 -13.16
CA ASN A 325 -12.62 6.99 -14.38
C ASN A 325 -12.19 8.46 -14.10
N GLY A 326 -11.70 8.74 -12.89
CA GLY A 326 -11.29 10.10 -12.52
C GLY A 326 -10.96 10.29 -11.04
N PRO A 327 -11.81 9.83 -10.08
CA PRO A 327 -11.60 10.05 -8.65
C PRO A 327 -10.21 9.67 -8.14
N SER A 328 -9.79 10.30 -7.05
CA SER A 328 -8.65 9.83 -6.28
C SER A 328 -9.06 8.59 -5.49
N TRP A 329 -8.17 7.61 -5.42
CA TRP A 329 -8.37 6.37 -4.67
C TRP A 329 -7.17 6.15 -3.74
N PRO A 330 -7.37 5.94 -2.43
CA PRO A 330 -6.31 5.58 -1.50
C PRO A 330 -5.50 4.37 -1.96
N LEU A 331 -6.16 3.34 -2.52
CA LEU A 331 -5.51 2.16 -3.09
C LEU A 331 -4.53 2.54 -4.22
N ALA A 332 -4.97 3.29 -5.21
CA ALA A 332 -4.10 3.70 -6.32
C ALA A 332 -2.97 4.62 -5.84
N THR A 333 -3.30 5.54 -4.94
CA THR A 333 -2.35 6.52 -4.38
C THR A 333 -1.21 5.83 -3.62
N CYS A 334 -1.51 4.84 -2.78
CA CYS A 334 -0.46 4.13 -2.04
C CYS A 334 0.42 3.25 -2.95
N ASN A 335 -0.16 2.68 -4.02
CA ASN A 335 0.60 1.96 -5.05
C ASN A 335 1.58 2.89 -5.78
N VAL A 336 1.14 4.10 -6.16
CA VAL A 336 2.00 5.09 -6.82
C VAL A 336 3.09 5.59 -5.89
N LEU A 337 2.78 5.86 -4.61
CA LEU A 337 3.78 6.30 -3.63
C LEU A 337 4.82 5.22 -3.34
N THR A 338 4.42 3.95 -3.25
CA THR A 338 5.37 2.84 -3.11
C THR A 338 6.27 2.72 -4.35
N SER A 339 5.67 2.84 -5.54
CA SER A 339 6.36 2.82 -6.83
C SER A 339 7.36 3.98 -6.96
N LEU A 340 6.98 5.19 -6.53
CA LEU A 340 7.84 6.37 -6.54
C LEU A 340 8.98 6.24 -5.53
N ALA A 341 8.70 5.72 -4.33
CA ALA A 341 9.75 5.45 -3.36
C ALA A 341 10.79 4.46 -3.91
N ASN A 342 10.34 3.43 -4.64
CA ASN A 342 11.24 2.49 -5.31
C ASN A 342 12.04 3.13 -6.45
N LEU A 343 11.39 3.95 -7.30
CA LEU A 343 12.09 4.72 -8.34
C LEU A 343 13.23 5.53 -7.74
N LEU A 344 12.93 6.36 -6.73
CA LEU A 344 13.90 7.26 -6.11
C LEU A 344 15.02 6.56 -5.33
N ASN A 345 14.88 5.27 -5.03
CA ASN A 345 15.88 4.48 -4.32
C ASN A 345 16.71 3.57 -5.24
N ASN A 346 16.11 3.06 -6.32
CA ASN A 346 16.65 1.94 -7.07
C ASN A 346 16.93 2.27 -8.55
N TYR A 347 16.59 3.49 -9.00
CA TYR A 347 16.76 3.94 -10.38
C TYR A 347 17.57 5.24 -10.39
N ASP A 348 18.47 5.35 -11.35
CA ASP A 348 19.20 6.58 -11.64
C ASP A 348 18.40 7.40 -12.66
N GLN A 349 17.86 8.55 -12.22
CA GLN A 349 17.00 9.43 -13.02
C GLN A 349 16.91 10.83 -12.41
N ASP A 350 16.52 11.81 -13.22
CA ASP A 350 16.36 13.21 -12.85
C ASP A 350 14.97 13.80 -13.22
N VAL A 351 14.01 12.94 -13.53
CA VAL A 351 12.65 13.32 -13.98
C VAL A 351 11.77 13.81 -12.83
N ILE A 352 11.86 13.14 -11.68
CA ILE A 352 11.05 13.41 -10.49
C ILE A 352 11.91 13.26 -9.23
N GLY A 353 11.62 14.02 -8.17
CA GLY A 353 12.48 14.06 -6.98
C GLY A 353 11.78 13.85 -5.65
N LYS A 354 12.56 13.98 -4.56
CA LYS A 354 12.06 13.93 -3.17
C LYS A 354 10.94 14.94 -2.91
N GLU A 355 11.03 16.12 -3.52
CA GLU A 355 10.02 17.17 -3.40
C GLU A 355 8.65 16.72 -3.92
N ASP A 356 8.64 15.97 -5.02
CA ASP A 356 7.43 15.46 -5.64
C ASP A 356 6.85 14.29 -4.82
N TYR A 357 7.70 13.38 -4.33
CA TYR A 357 7.27 12.35 -3.36
C TYR A 357 6.60 12.99 -2.14
N PHE A 358 7.22 14.02 -1.55
CA PHE A 358 6.67 14.72 -0.40
C PHE A 358 5.33 15.40 -0.73
N LYS A 359 5.20 16.06 -1.87
CA LYS A 359 3.94 16.69 -2.30
C LYS A 359 2.83 15.67 -2.53
N THR A 360 3.11 14.57 -3.23
CA THR A 360 2.13 13.50 -3.46
C THR A 360 1.71 12.89 -2.13
N LEU A 361 2.67 12.59 -1.24
CA LEU A 361 2.36 12.04 0.08
C LEU A 361 1.57 13.05 0.94
N LYS A 362 1.91 14.35 0.92
CA LYS A 362 1.14 15.40 1.62
C LYS A 362 -0.29 15.47 1.10
N SER A 363 -0.51 15.42 -0.21
CA SER A 363 -1.86 15.40 -0.79
C SER A 363 -2.66 14.17 -0.33
N TYR A 364 -1.99 13.03 -0.13
CA TYR A 364 -2.61 11.84 0.45
C TYR A 364 -2.85 11.98 1.96
N THR A 365 -1.94 12.59 2.72
CA THR A 365 -2.18 12.94 4.12
C THR A 365 -3.39 13.87 4.27
N ASP A 366 -3.53 14.84 3.35
CA ASP A 366 -4.64 15.79 3.31
C ASP A 366 -5.98 15.14 2.93
N SER A 367 -5.95 14.01 2.21
CA SER A 367 -7.16 13.24 1.93
C SER A 367 -7.77 12.60 3.17
N HIS A 368 -7.02 12.39 4.26
CA HIS A 368 -7.50 11.64 5.43
C HIS A 368 -8.35 12.49 6.38
N LYS A 369 -9.35 13.18 5.83
CA LYS A 369 -10.16 14.17 6.54
C LYS A 369 -11.62 14.05 6.10
N LEU A 370 -12.55 14.30 7.02
CA LEU A 370 -13.97 14.49 6.72
C LEU A 370 -14.44 15.74 7.46
N GLU A 371 -15.01 16.70 6.75
CA GLU A 371 -15.69 17.84 7.35
C GLU A 371 -17.14 17.47 7.65
N ARG A 372 -17.54 17.59 8.91
CA ARG A 372 -18.93 17.39 9.35
C ARG A 372 -19.78 18.62 9.05
N GLU A 373 -21.10 18.46 9.11
CA GLU A 373 -22.06 19.56 8.95
C GLU A 373 -21.86 20.71 9.95
N ASP A 374 -21.30 20.44 11.13
CA ASP A 374 -20.98 21.43 12.16
C ASP A 374 -19.63 22.16 11.93
N GLY A 375 -18.94 21.87 10.82
CA GLY A 375 -17.64 22.42 10.45
C GLY A 375 -16.46 21.75 11.15
N LYS A 376 -16.68 20.71 11.96
CA LYS A 376 -15.58 19.97 12.59
C LYS A 376 -14.91 19.05 11.57
N ILE A 377 -13.59 19.17 11.46
CA ILE A 377 -12.77 18.26 10.64
C ILE A 377 -12.33 17.07 11.48
N LEU A 378 -12.71 15.87 11.06
CA LEU A 378 -12.30 14.61 11.66
C LEU A 378 -11.21 13.94 10.82
N PRO A 379 -10.26 13.21 11.44
CA PRO A 379 -9.47 12.25 10.68
C PRO A 379 -10.41 11.17 10.12
N TRP A 380 -10.27 10.85 8.83
CA TRP A 380 -11.17 9.93 8.14
C TRP A 380 -10.45 9.17 7.03
N ILE A 381 -10.92 7.97 6.70
CA ILE A 381 -10.50 7.21 5.51
C ILE A 381 -11.72 6.46 4.99
N ASP A 382 -11.96 6.58 3.69
CA ASP A 382 -13.08 5.97 2.99
C ASP A 382 -12.67 5.38 1.63
N GLU A 383 -13.63 4.93 0.82
CA GLU A 383 -13.37 4.22 -0.44
C GLU A 383 -12.66 5.11 -1.49
N ASN A 384 -13.30 6.19 -1.93
CA ASN A 384 -12.76 7.11 -2.94
C ASN A 384 -13.18 8.56 -2.69
N LEU A 385 -12.50 9.51 -3.34
CA LEU A 385 -12.74 10.91 -3.08
C LEU A 385 -12.57 11.82 -4.30
N ASN A 386 -13.21 12.97 -4.20
CA ASN A 386 -13.06 14.07 -5.12
C ASN A 386 -11.65 14.66 -4.93
N PRO A 387 -10.78 14.56 -5.95
CA PRO A 387 -9.37 14.93 -5.86
C PRO A 387 -9.16 16.43 -5.64
N TYR A 388 -10.19 17.27 -5.85
CA TYR A 388 -10.12 18.72 -5.75
C TYR A 388 -10.68 19.26 -4.44
N THR A 389 -11.71 18.62 -3.88
CA THR A 389 -12.43 19.10 -2.68
C THR A 389 -12.15 18.28 -1.43
N GLY A 390 -11.66 17.04 -1.57
CA GLY A 390 -11.48 16.12 -0.46
C GLY A 390 -12.75 15.37 -0.03
N ASP A 391 -13.88 15.61 -0.70
CA ASP A 391 -15.16 14.97 -0.38
C ASP A 391 -15.16 13.48 -0.78
N TRP A 392 -15.63 12.62 0.11
CA TRP A 392 -15.64 11.16 -0.08
C TRP A 392 -16.83 10.74 -0.97
N ILE A 393 -16.56 10.55 -2.26
CA ILE A 393 -17.59 10.37 -3.30
C ILE A 393 -18.48 9.16 -3.02
N SER A 394 -17.91 7.99 -2.75
CA SER A 394 -18.66 6.77 -2.44
C SER A 394 -19.59 7.00 -1.25
N ARG A 395 -19.10 7.67 -0.21
CA ARG A 395 -19.86 7.99 1.00
C ARG A 395 -21.06 8.89 0.67
N THR A 396 -20.82 10.02 0.00
CA THR A 396 -21.85 10.96 -0.43
C THR A 396 -22.87 10.29 -1.36
N ARG A 397 -22.42 9.40 -2.25
CA ARG A 397 -23.31 8.64 -3.14
C ARG A 397 -24.17 7.63 -2.39
N LEU A 398 -23.61 6.94 -1.40
CA LEU A 398 -24.28 5.89 -0.64
C LEU A 398 -25.32 6.44 0.34
N GLU A 399 -25.11 7.65 0.85
CA GLU A 399 -26.07 8.35 1.72
C GLU A 399 -27.47 8.46 1.10
N PHE A 400 -27.55 8.63 -0.22
CA PHE A 400 -28.80 8.79 -0.96
C PHE A 400 -29.14 7.58 -1.85
N TRP A 401 -28.65 6.39 -1.53
CA TRP A 401 -28.76 5.21 -2.41
C TRP A 401 -30.18 4.64 -2.52
N GLU A 402 -30.84 4.39 -1.40
CA GLU A 402 -32.11 3.68 -1.31
C GLU A 402 -33.18 4.61 -0.75
N ASN A 403 -34.06 5.12 -1.62
CA ASN A 403 -35.09 6.10 -1.27
C ASN A 403 -34.55 7.37 -0.57
N GLY A 404 -33.34 7.80 -0.94
CA GLY A 404 -32.66 8.93 -0.32
C GLY A 404 -32.03 8.61 1.04
N THR A 405 -31.81 7.33 1.35
CA THR A 405 -31.09 6.88 2.55
C THR A 405 -30.03 5.82 2.22
N TRP A 406 -29.23 5.44 3.21
CA TRP A 406 -28.26 4.34 3.11
C TRP A 406 -28.93 3.01 2.81
N SER A 407 -28.32 2.20 1.95
CA SER A 407 -28.78 0.84 1.68
C SER A 407 -28.11 -0.19 2.59
N ILE A 408 -28.91 -0.98 3.29
CA ILE A 408 -28.41 -2.07 4.15
C ILE A 408 -27.73 -3.15 3.32
N GLU A 409 -28.26 -3.47 2.12
CA GLU A 409 -27.66 -4.47 1.23
C GLU A 409 -26.27 -4.06 0.73
N LYS A 410 -26.01 -2.75 0.70
CA LYS A 410 -24.71 -2.17 0.39
C LYS A 410 -23.90 -1.83 1.64
N GLY A 411 -24.16 -2.44 2.81
CA GLY A 411 -23.33 -2.24 4.01
C GLY A 411 -23.69 -1.04 4.89
N GLY A 412 -24.72 -0.26 4.55
CA GLY A 412 -25.27 0.80 5.40
C GLY A 412 -24.36 2.03 5.59
N LYS A 413 -24.66 2.84 6.62
CA LYS A 413 -23.98 4.12 6.95
C LYS A 413 -22.48 3.99 7.21
N GLU A 414 -22.08 2.81 7.70
CA GLU A 414 -20.69 2.51 8.05
C GLU A 414 -19.95 1.80 6.91
N ARG A 415 -20.58 1.60 5.74
CA ARG A 415 -19.83 1.21 4.55
C ARG A 415 -18.80 2.30 4.24
N GLY A 416 -17.55 1.87 4.11
CA GLY A 416 -16.44 2.73 3.76
C GLY A 416 -15.82 3.49 4.93
N LYS A 417 -16.49 3.67 6.07
CA LYS A 417 -15.81 4.24 7.24
C LYS A 417 -14.68 3.33 7.71
N ASP A 418 -13.54 3.93 8.01
CA ASP A 418 -12.31 3.28 8.46
C ASP A 418 -11.75 2.27 7.44
N TYR A 419 -12.06 2.43 6.15
CA TYR A 419 -11.77 1.46 5.09
C TYR A 419 -10.31 1.01 5.04
N ASN A 420 -10.08 -0.30 5.11
CA ASN A 420 -8.75 -0.89 5.09
C ASN A 420 -8.42 -1.46 3.71
N HIS A 421 -8.10 -0.57 2.78
CA HIS A 421 -7.85 -0.90 1.37
C HIS A 421 -6.59 -0.23 0.80
N SER A 422 -5.71 0.29 1.65
CA SER A 422 -4.48 0.95 1.24
C SER A 422 -3.43 0.95 2.34
N THR A 423 -2.18 1.25 2.01
CA THR A 423 -1.13 1.54 3.00
C THR A 423 -1.01 3.04 3.24
N TYR A 424 -0.46 3.43 4.40
CA TYR A 424 0.00 4.80 4.68
C TYR A 424 1.21 4.77 5.60
N ASN A 425 1.13 4.02 6.70
CA ASN A 425 2.23 3.94 7.66
C ASN A 425 3.46 3.24 7.06
N ASP A 426 3.26 2.28 6.16
CA ASP A 426 4.36 1.71 5.38
C ASP A 426 5.09 2.76 4.52
N LEU A 427 4.38 3.75 3.97
CA LEU A 427 4.95 4.84 3.16
C LEU A 427 5.76 5.82 4.03
N ILE A 428 5.28 6.08 5.25
CA ILE A 428 6.02 6.87 6.23
C ILE A 428 7.31 6.15 6.61
N ILE A 429 7.23 4.87 6.94
CA ILE A 429 8.38 4.08 7.42
C ILE A 429 9.40 3.86 6.30
N THR A 430 8.96 3.41 5.12
CA THR A 430 9.87 2.94 4.07
C THR A 430 10.26 3.96 3.02
N GLY A 431 9.44 5.00 2.86
CA GLY A 431 9.69 6.10 1.93
C GLY A 431 10.14 7.35 2.66
N LEU A 432 9.25 7.98 3.44
CA LEU A 432 9.52 9.29 4.03
C LEU A 432 10.70 9.25 5.02
N MET A 433 10.68 8.29 5.94
CA MET A 433 11.76 8.00 6.90
C MET A 433 12.83 7.08 6.30
N GLY A 434 12.48 6.36 5.24
CA GLY A 434 13.43 5.73 4.33
C GLY A 434 14.01 4.40 4.79
N LEU A 435 13.43 3.70 5.76
CA LEU A 435 13.87 2.34 6.09
C LEU A 435 13.65 1.41 4.88
N ARG A 436 14.70 0.82 4.33
CA ARG A 436 14.61 -0.10 3.19
C ARG A 436 14.81 -1.54 3.70
N PRO A 437 13.75 -2.36 3.80
CA PRO A 437 13.87 -3.73 4.31
C PRO A 437 14.75 -4.61 3.41
N ARG A 438 15.56 -5.48 4.04
CA ARG A 438 16.52 -6.36 3.38
C ARG A 438 16.54 -7.74 4.04
N ASN A 439 17.08 -8.74 3.33
CA ASN A 439 17.20 -10.11 3.83
C ASN A 439 18.60 -10.44 4.40
N ASP A 440 19.50 -9.46 4.42
CA ASP A 440 20.83 -9.55 5.02
C ASP A 440 20.89 -8.75 6.33
N ASN A 441 22.05 -8.72 6.99
CA ASN A 441 22.21 -7.96 8.23
C ASN A 441 22.53 -6.47 7.96
N VAL A 442 22.18 -5.92 6.79
CA VAL A 442 22.46 -4.51 6.47
C VAL A 442 21.23 -3.67 6.81
N ILE A 443 21.45 -2.60 7.56
CA ILE A 443 20.48 -1.52 7.70
C ILE A 443 20.73 -0.52 6.58
N GLU A 444 19.68 -0.20 5.83
CA GLU A 444 19.68 0.81 4.79
C GLU A 444 18.57 1.81 5.07
N ILE A 445 18.96 3.06 5.32
CA ILE A 445 18.06 4.19 5.55
C ILE A 445 18.32 5.23 4.46
N ASN A 446 17.30 5.60 3.68
CA ASN A 446 17.39 6.66 2.69
C ASN A 446 16.13 7.53 2.74
N PRO A 447 16.09 8.53 3.64
CA PRO A 447 14.89 9.33 3.83
C PRO A 447 14.56 10.13 2.56
N LEU A 448 13.29 10.08 2.15
CA LEU A 448 12.77 10.87 1.04
C LEU A 448 12.22 12.23 1.48
N LEU A 449 12.43 12.62 2.74
CA LEU A 449 12.15 13.99 3.19
C LEU A 449 13.06 14.99 2.45
N PRO A 450 12.51 16.00 1.77
CA PRO A 450 13.32 17.03 1.13
C PRO A 450 14.08 17.86 2.18
N GLU A 451 15.25 18.36 1.79
CA GLU A 451 16.08 19.19 2.66
C GLU A 451 15.31 20.44 3.12
N GLY A 452 15.49 20.81 4.40
CA GLY A 452 14.90 22.01 4.98
C GLY A 452 13.38 21.95 5.24
N LYS A 453 12.71 20.81 5.00
CA LYS A 453 11.26 20.70 5.24
C LYS A 453 10.89 20.65 6.71
N TRP A 454 11.56 19.80 7.48
CA TRP A 454 11.32 19.66 8.92
C TRP A 454 12.62 19.88 9.70
N ASP A 455 12.52 20.64 10.79
CA ASP A 455 13.65 20.82 11.70
C ASP A 455 13.88 19.60 12.61
N TYR A 456 12.88 18.73 12.75
CA TYR A 456 12.99 17.47 13.49
C TYR A 456 12.03 16.40 12.95
N PHE A 457 12.33 15.13 13.19
CA PHE A 457 11.38 14.03 13.19
C PHE A 457 11.92 12.86 14.01
N CYS A 458 11.06 11.95 14.45
CA CYS A 458 11.50 10.68 15.02
C CYS A 458 10.52 9.57 14.66
N LEU A 459 11.03 8.49 14.08
CA LEU A 459 10.37 7.20 13.98
C LEU A 459 11.07 6.26 14.96
N ASP A 460 10.35 5.85 16.01
CA ASP A 460 10.91 5.10 17.13
C ASP A 460 10.20 3.76 17.32
N ASN A 461 10.83 2.86 18.07
CA ASN A 461 10.26 1.58 18.46
C ASN A 461 9.85 0.72 17.24
N VAL A 462 10.58 0.82 16.11
CA VAL A 462 10.38 -0.05 14.95
C VAL A 462 10.99 -1.41 15.27
N PHE A 463 10.20 -2.49 15.21
CA PHE A 463 10.72 -3.83 15.41
C PHE A 463 11.21 -4.40 14.08
N TYR A 464 12.53 -4.49 13.91
CA TYR A 464 13.18 -4.89 12.66
C TYR A 464 14.29 -5.90 12.95
N HIS A 465 14.22 -7.09 12.34
CA HIS A 465 15.20 -8.17 12.48
C HIS A 465 15.45 -8.60 13.95
N GLY A 466 14.46 -8.45 14.81
CA GLY A 466 14.55 -8.75 16.24
C GLY A 466 15.09 -7.61 17.12
N TYR A 467 15.40 -6.45 16.54
CA TYR A 467 15.91 -5.26 17.23
C TYR A 467 14.89 -4.13 17.26
N LYS A 468 15.05 -3.20 18.20
CA LYS A 468 14.32 -1.93 18.20
C LYS A 468 15.13 -0.85 17.50
N LEU A 469 14.66 -0.44 16.33
CA LEU A 469 15.26 0.61 15.52
C LEU A 469 14.58 1.95 15.78
N THR A 470 15.40 3.01 15.84
CA THR A 470 14.97 4.40 15.89
C THR A 470 15.68 5.20 14.80
N ILE A 471 14.93 5.99 14.03
CA ILE A 471 15.44 6.98 13.07
C ILE A 471 15.02 8.35 13.61
N ALA A 472 15.98 9.19 13.98
CA ALA A 472 15.71 10.52 14.51
C ALA A 472 16.49 11.57 13.74
N TRP A 473 15.83 12.64 13.34
CA TRP A 473 16.45 13.86 12.83
C TRP A 473 16.20 14.98 13.83
N ASP A 474 17.28 15.67 14.22
CA ASP A 474 17.18 16.87 15.06
C ASP A 474 18.22 17.89 14.59
N LYS A 475 17.76 18.93 13.91
CA LYS A 475 18.63 19.95 13.33
C LYS A 475 19.44 20.71 14.40
N THR A 476 18.85 20.95 15.57
CA THR A 476 19.47 21.73 16.65
C THR A 476 19.97 20.86 17.80
N GLY A 477 19.48 19.63 17.91
CA GLY A 477 19.75 18.72 19.01
C GLY A 477 18.92 19.00 20.27
N GLU A 478 18.07 20.02 20.24
CA GLU A 478 17.29 20.49 21.40
C GLU A 478 15.96 19.75 21.56
N LYS A 479 15.39 19.21 20.46
CA LYS A 479 14.08 18.56 20.47
C LYS A 479 14.14 17.26 21.27
N TYR A 480 15.10 16.39 20.95
CA TYR A 480 15.22 15.07 21.58
C TYR A 480 16.34 14.98 22.61
N LYS A 481 17.24 15.98 22.65
CA LYS A 481 18.42 15.99 23.53
C LYS A 481 19.28 14.73 23.38
N LYS A 482 19.39 14.23 22.13
CA LYS A 482 20.19 13.05 21.75
C LYS A 482 21.40 13.38 20.87
N GLY A 483 21.53 14.63 20.44
CA GLY A 483 22.55 15.09 19.50
C GLY A 483 21.91 15.77 18.30
N LYS A 484 22.76 16.39 17.47
CA LYS A 484 22.37 17.01 16.21
C LYS A 484 22.51 16.03 15.06
N GLY A 485 21.69 16.22 14.02
CA GLY A 485 21.79 15.48 12.76
C GLY A 485 20.79 14.33 12.64
N LEU A 486 21.00 13.48 11.64
CA LEU A 486 20.27 12.25 11.43
C LEU A 486 20.95 11.12 12.20
N MET A 487 20.26 10.56 13.18
CA MET A 487 20.75 9.58 14.13
C MET A 487 19.97 8.28 13.99
N ILE A 488 20.68 7.16 13.90
CA ILE A 488 20.11 5.83 13.88
C ILE A 488 20.49 5.10 15.17
N PHE A 489 19.49 4.60 15.90
CA PHE A 489 19.68 3.81 17.11
C PHE A 489 19.21 2.37 16.92
N ILE A 490 19.94 1.44 17.50
CA ILE A 490 19.57 0.02 17.60
C ILE A 490 19.58 -0.37 19.08
N ASP A 491 18.42 -0.80 19.59
CA ASP A 491 18.12 -1.01 21.01
C ASP A 491 18.43 0.21 21.89
N GLY A 492 18.36 1.40 21.29
CA GLY A 492 18.67 2.69 21.90
C GLY A 492 20.16 3.01 22.03
N ASN A 493 21.05 2.22 21.42
CA ASN A 493 22.45 2.58 21.24
C ASN A 493 22.61 3.31 19.91
N LEU A 494 23.31 4.46 19.89
CA LEU A 494 23.59 5.20 18.65
C LEU A 494 24.53 4.37 17.77
N ARG A 495 24.14 4.14 16.51
CA ARG A 495 24.88 3.32 15.54
C ARG A 495 25.39 4.12 14.35
N ALA A 496 24.67 5.16 13.95
CA ALA A 496 25.08 6.08 12.90
C ALA A 496 24.61 7.50 13.25
N ASN A 497 25.40 8.49 12.85
CA ASN A 497 25.05 9.90 12.96
C ASN A 497 25.64 10.67 11.77
N THR A 498 24.82 11.47 11.08
CA THR A 498 25.23 12.33 9.97
C THR A 498 24.72 13.75 10.19
N GLU A 499 25.45 14.76 9.71
CA GLU A 499 25.06 16.16 9.89
C GLU A 499 23.78 16.50 9.11
N ASN A 500 23.60 15.88 7.94
CA ASN A 500 22.47 16.11 7.04
C ASN A 500 21.60 14.85 6.88
N ILE A 501 20.39 15.04 6.36
CA ILE A 501 19.51 13.94 5.96
C ILE A 501 20.07 13.31 4.68
N GLU A 502 20.68 12.15 4.81
CA GLU A 502 21.32 11.44 3.71
C GLU A 502 21.16 9.92 3.84
N LYS A 503 21.58 9.19 2.80
CA LYS A 503 21.56 7.73 2.80
C LYS A 503 22.59 7.19 3.77
N ILE A 504 22.15 6.32 4.68
CA ILE A 504 22.99 5.62 5.67
C ILE A 504 22.91 4.11 5.42
N VAL A 505 24.06 3.46 5.37
CA VAL A 505 24.16 2.00 5.23
C VAL A 505 25.19 1.46 6.21
N PHE A 506 24.82 0.49 7.04
CA PHE A 506 25.75 -0.17 7.98
C PHE A 506 25.33 -1.61 8.29
N ASP A 507 26.27 -2.41 8.81
CA ASP A 507 26.02 -3.78 9.27
C ASP A 507 25.40 -3.75 10.67
N LEU A 508 24.22 -4.34 10.82
CA LEU A 508 23.45 -4.39 12.07
C LEU A 508 24.22 -5.07 13.20
N LYS A 509 25.12 -6.01 12.88
CA LYS A 509 25.84 -6.85 13.85
C LYS A 509 27.24 -6.36 14.19
N LYS A 510 27.81 -5.44 13.40
CA LYS A 510 29.14 -4.85 13.63
C LYS A 510 28.97 -3.42 14.08
#